data_AF-X1I8V2-F1
#
_entry.id   AF-X1I8V2-F1
#
_cell.length_a   1.000
_cell.length_b   1.000
_cell.length_c   1.000
_cell.angle_alpha   90.00
_cell.angle_beta   90.00
_cell.angle_gamma   90.00
#
_symmetry.space_group_name_H-M   'P 1'
#
loop_
_entity.id
_entity.type
_entity.pdbx_description
1 polymer ?
#
loop_
_entity_poly.entity_id
_entity_poly.type
_entity_poly.pdbx_seq_one_letter_code
_entity_poly.pdbx_strand_id
1 'polypeptide(L)'
;LAREGFYDDTTFHRVIAGFMAQGGDPTGTGKGNAGYTFPDEFTEHTHVAGALSMANSGPDTNSCQFFITYTPQHGLDGKHSVFGQLIEGTDVLEKLANGDKIKRIVIKES
;
A
#
# COMPACT_ATOMS: atom_id res chain seq x y z
N LEU A 1 -9.88 7.83 -6.05
CA LEU A 1 -9.10 6.63 -6.47
C LEU A 1 -9.90 5.33 -6.42
N ALA A 2 -10.06 4.65 -5.27
CA ALA A 2 -10.69 3.31 -5.26
C ALA A 2 -12.13 3.30 -5.79
N ARG A 3 -12.97 4.27 -5.40
CA ARG A 3 -14.34 4.42 -5.91
C ARG A 3 -14.43 4.70 -7.42
N GLU A 4 -13.36 5.21 -8.02
CA GLU A 4 -13.26 5.49 -9.46
C GLU A 4 -12.70 4.29 -10.24
N GLY A 5 -12.41 3.16 -9.58
CA GLY A 5 -11.81 1.99 -10.22
C GLY A 5 -10.33 2.18 -10.58
N PHE A 6 -9.66 3.18 -10.03
CA PHE A 6 -8.25 3.48 -10.36
C PHE A 6 -7.30 2.29 -10.12
N TYR A 7 -7.61 1.47 -9.10
CA TYR A 7 -6.80 0.31 -8.74
C TYR A 7 -7.18 -0.97 -9.47
N ASP A 8 -8.24 -0.96 -10.26
CA ASP A 8 -8.69 -2.14 -10.99
C ASP A 8 -7.63 -2.55 -12.02
N ASP A 9 -7.30 -3.84 -12.05
CA ASP A 9 -6.25 -4.46 -12.86
C ASP A 9 -4.80 -3.99 -12.61
N THR A 10 -4.57 -3.11 -11.61
CA THR A 10 -3.22 -2.82 -11.12
C THR A 10 -2.62 -4.03 -10.40
N THR A 11 -1.31 -4.03 -10.18
CA THR A 11 -0.61 -5.19 -9.61
C THR A 11 0.06 -4.87 -8.28
N PHE A 12 0.24 -5.91 -7.48
CA PHE A 12 1.29 -5.95 -6.46
C PHE A 12 2.64 -6.15 -7.16
N HIS A 13 3.21 -5.06 -7.66
CA HIS A 13 4.41 -5.07 -8.48
C HIS A 13 5.70 -5.32 -7.67
N ARG A 14 5.63 -5.20 -6.34
CA ARG A 14 6.76 -5.49 -5.44
C ARG A 14 6.29 -6.17 -4.15
N VAL A 15 6.50 -7.47 -4.08
CA VAL A 15 6.23 -8.33 -2.94
C VAL A 15 7.55 -8.89 -2.44
N ILE A 16 7.84 -8.63 -1.17
CA ILE A 16 9.03 -9.11 -0.47
C ILE A 16 8.53 -9.90 0.74
N ALA A 17 8.63 -11.23 0.64
CA ALA A 17 8.18 -12.14 1.69
C ALA A 17 8.80 -11.79 3.04
N GLY A 18 7.95 -11.69 4.07
CA GLY A 18 8.37 -11.31 5.44
C GLY A 18 8.59 -9.81 5.66
N PHE A 19 8.54 -8.98 4.61
CA PHE A 19 8.70 -7.53 4.71
C PHE A 19 7.38 -6.80 4.38
N MET A 20 7.04 -6.69 3.09
CA MET A 20 5.83 -5.99 2.64
C MET A 20 5.38 -6.41 1.23
N ALA A 21 4.11 -6.16 0.92
CA ALA A 21 3.53 -6.23 -0.42
C ALA A 21 3.08 -4.83 -0.87
N GLN A 22 3.68 -4.31 -1.93
CA GLN A 22 3.42 -2.99 -2.51
C GLN A 22 2.62 -3.10 -3.80
N GLY A 23 1.59 -2.27 -3.93
CA GLY A 23 0.71 -2.22 -5.09
C GLY A 23 0.20 -0.81 -5.37
N GLY A 24 -0.75 -0.72 -6.31
CA GLY A 24 -1.41 0.55 -6.66
C GLY A 24 -0.69 1.41 -7.69
N ASP A 25 0.34 0.89 -8.36
CA ASP A 25 0.94 1.53 -9.54
C ASP A 25 0.15 1.16 -10.81
N PRO A 26 -0.46 2.12 -11.53
CA PRO A 26 -1.19 1.86 -12.76
C PRO A 26 -0.33 1.33 -13.91
N THR A 27 0.98 1.55 -13.87
CA THR A 27 1.95 1.07 -14.85
C THR A 27 2.54 -0.30 -14.48
N GLY A 28 2.42 -0.71 -13.21
CA GLY A 28 3.07 -1.90 -12.67
C GLY A 28 4.60 -1.85 -12.64
N THR A 29 5.23 -0.69 -12.85
CA THR A 29 6.70 -0.55 -12.94
C THR A 29 7.38 -0.12 -11.63
N GLY A 30 6.58 0.25 -10.62
CA GLY A 30 7.00 0.93 -9.39
C GLY A 30 7.18 2.44 -9.55
N LYS A 31 6.98 3.01 -10.74
CA LYS A 31 7.23 4.44 -11.04
C LYS A 31 5.96 5.23 -11.34
N GLY A 32 4.82 4.58 -11.52
CA GLY A 32 3.57 5.30 -11.79
C GLY A 32 3.01 5.99 -10.56
N ASN A 33 2.23 7.04 -10.81
CA ASN A 33 1.57 7.86 -9.81
C ASN A 33 0.15 8.24 -10.29
N ALA A 34 -0.62 8.93 -9.45
CA ALA A 34 -1.98 9.38 -9.77
C ALA A 34 -2.05 10.66 -10.61
N GLY A 35 -0.89 11.22 -11.03
CA GLY A 35 -0.80 12.55 -11.65
C GLY A 35 -0.76 13.71 -10.65
N TYR A 36 -0.78 13.42 -9.35
CA TYR A 36 -0.62 14.39 -8.27
C TYR A 36 0.13 13.77 -7.09
N THR A 37 0.68 14.62 -6.22
CA THR A 37 1.28 14.23 -4.94
C THR A 37 0.64 14.99 -3.79
N PHE A 38 0.78 14.46 -2.58
CA PHE A 38 0.30 15.10 -1.35
C PHE A 38 1.27 14.85 -0.18
N PRO A 39 1.25 15.72 0.85
CA PRO A 39 2.20 15.68 1.95
C PRO A 39 2.09 14.42 2.81
N ASP A 40 3.14 14.15 3.60
CA ASP A 40 3.09 13.11 4.62
C ASP A 40 2.18 13.51 5.78
N GLU A 41 1.35 12.56 6.22
CA GLU A 41 0.54 12.66 7.44
C GLU A 41 0.99 11.59 8.42
N PHE A 42 1.77 11.98 9.43
CA PHE A 42 2.24 11.06 10.47
C PHE A 42 1.30 11.08 11.66
N THR A 43 0.93 9.89 12.13
CA THR A 43 0.05 9.68 13.29
C THR A 43 0.77 8.86 14.36
N GLU A 44 0.08 8.52 15.45
CA GLU A 44 0.57 7.57 16.44
C GLU A 44 0.61 6.11 15.92
N HIS A 45 0.02 5.85 14.75
CA HIS A 45 0.02 4.54 14.14
C HIS A 45 1.41 4.20 13.59
N THR A 46 1.91 3.03 13.97
CA THR A 46 3.21 2.50 13.57
C THR A 46 3.04 1.30 12.65
N HIS A 47 4.12 0.94 11.95
CA HIS A 47 4.13 -0.19 11.02
C HIS A 47 4.16 -1.53 11.77
N VAL A 48 3.08 -1.88 12.45
CA VAL A 48 2.84 -3.23 12.98
C VAL A 48 2.58 -4.21 11.84
N ALA A 49 2.44 -5.51 12.13
CA ALA A 49 2.03 -6.48 11.12
C ALA A 49 0.64 -6.14 10.56
N GLY A 50 0.49 -6.17 9.23
CA GLY A 50 -0.74 -5.82 8.54
C GLY A 50 -1.00 -4.32 8.39
N ALA A 51 -0.06 -3.45 8.74
CA ALA A 51 -0.22 -2.01 8.54
C ALA A 51 -0.35 -1.67 7.05
N LEU A 52 -1.37 -0.89 6.70
CA LEU A 52 -1.53 -0.27 5.38
C LEU A 52 -0.91 1.13 5.40
N SER A 53 0.04 1.37 4.50
CA SER A 53 0.83 2.60 4.51
C SER A 53 1.12 3.09 3.09
N MET A 54 1.28 4.41 2.95
CA MET A 54 1.57 5.05 1.67
C MET A 54 3.03 4.81 1.25
N ALA A 55 3.22 4.38 0.00
CA ALA A 55 4.55 4.39 -0.60
C ALA A 55 4.85 5.80 -1.13
N ASN A 56 6.07 6.27 -0.87
CA ASN A 56 6.58 7.56 -1.34
C ASN A 56 8.00 7.40 -1.89
N SER A 57 8.51 8.43 -2.57
CA SER A 57 9.87 8.52 -3.12
C SER A 57 10.73 9.56 -2.38
N GLY A 58 10.37 9.86 -1.14
CA GLY A 58 10.91 10.95 -0.32
C GLY A 58 9.79 11.72 0.38
N PRO A 59 10.14 12.67 1.27
CA PRO A 59 9.16 13.46 2.01
C PRO A 59 8.15 14.13 1.09
N ASP A 60 6.88 14.10 1.47
CA ASP A 60 5.75 14.76 0.79
C ASP A 60 5.49 14.31 -0.66
N THR A 61 5.80 13.05 -0.98
CA THR A 61 5.61 12.49 -2.34
C THR A 61 4.61 11.33 -2.41
N ASN A 62 3.63 11.31 -1.49
CA ASN A 62 2.55 10.31 -1.52
C ASN A 62 1.68 10.48 -2.77
N SER A 63 1.24 9.38 -3.37
CA SER A 63 0.31 9.41 -4.51
C SER A 63 -0.73 8.29 -4.47
N CYS A 64 -0.58 7.23 -5.27
CA CYS A 64 -1.49 6.09 -5.31
C CYS A 64 -0.87 4.77 -4.84
N GLN A 65 0.45 4.68 -4.78
CA GLN A 65 1.08 3.45 -4.35
C GLN A 65 0.96 3.27 -2.83
N PHE A 66 0.64 2.05 -2.41
CA PHE A 66 0.51 1.69 -1.01
C PHE A 66 1.16 0.33 -0.77
N PHE A 67 1.40 0.00 0.49
CA PHE A 67 1.88 -1.31 0.87
C PHE A 67 1.21 -1.84 2.13
N ILE A 68 1.26 -3.17 2.28
CA ILE A 68 0.83 -3.91 3.46
C ILE A 68 2.04 -4.63 4.04
N THR A 69 2.32 -4.43 5.33
CA THR A 69 3.45 -5.09 6.02
C THR A 69 3.10 -6.53 6.43
N TYR A 70 4.03 -7.46 6.25
CA TYR A 70 3.88 -8.85 6.74
C TYR A 70 4.21 -8.98 8.22
N THR A 71 5.22 -8.24 8.67
CA THR A 71 5.75 -8.25 10.03
C THR A 71 5.92 -6.80 10.50
N PRO A 72 6.16 -6.55 11.79
CA PRO A 72 6.44 -5.19 12.25
C PRO A 72 7.68 -4.59 11.55
N GLN A 73 7.55 -3.39 11.00
CA GLN A 73 8.57 -2.65 10.24
C GLN A 73 8.78 -1.24 10.81
N HIS A 74 9.12 -1.14 12.09
CA HIS A 74 9.31 0.15 12.78
C HIS A 74 10.37 1.07 12.17
N GLY A 75 11.27 0.55 11.32
CA GLY A 75 12.21 1.38 10.55
C GLY A 75 11.54 2.30 9.52
N LEU A 76 10.25 2.09 9.22
CA LEU A 76 9.41 2.90 8.34
C LEU A 76 8.60 3.96 9.10
N ASP A 77 8.55 3.90 10.42
CA ASP A 77 7.83 4.86 11.26
C ASP A 77 8.41 6.27 11.06
N GLY A 78 7.53 7.27 10.88
CA GLY A 78 7.91 8.65 10.57
C GLY A 78 8.52 8.86 9.18
N LYS A 79 8.44 7.87 8.28
CA LYS A 79 8.86 7.98 6.87
C LYS A 79 7.74 7.69 5.88
N HIS A 80 6.75 6.91 6.30
CA HIS A 80 5.58 6.55 5.52
C HIS A 80 4.31 6.73 6.35
N SER A 81 3.26 7.24 5.73
CA SER A 81 1.97 7.49 6.39
C SER A 81 1.14 6.22 6.50
N VAL A 82 0.98 5.70 7.72
CA VAL A 82 0.05 4.62 8.03
C VAL A 82 -1.37 5.17 8.05
N PHE A 83 -2.24 4.61 7.21
CA PHE A 83 -3.63 5.07 7.06
C PHE A 83 -4.67 3.95 7.30
N GLY A 84 -4.22 2.72 7.58
CA GLY A 84 -5.12 1.63 7.89
C GLY A 84 -4.39 0.39 8.40
N GLN A 85 -5.15 -0.66 8.68
CA GLN A 85 -4.63 -1.95 9.13
C GLN A 85 -5.49 -3.08 8.59
N LEU A 86 -4.85 -4.18 8.20
CA LEU A 86 -5.49 -5.41 7.80
C LEU A 86 -6.22 -6.02 9.01
N ILE A 87 -7.53 -6.23 8.86
CA ILE A 87 -8.37 -6.85 9.89
C ILE A 87 -8.62 -8.35 9.64
N GLU A 88 -8.63 -8.76 8.36
CA GLU A 88 -8.90 -10.13 7.91
C GLU A 88 -8.12 -10.43 6.63
N GLY A 89 -7.85 -11.71 6.34
CA GLY A 89 -7.18 -12.14 5.10
C GLY A 89 -5.64 -12.18 5.18
N THR A 90 -5.08 -12.36 6.37
CA THR A 90 -3.62 -12.55 6.56
C THR A 90 -3.09 -13.75 5.75
N ASP A 91 -3.87 -14.84 5.66
CA ASP A 91 -3.50 -16.02 4.87
C ASP A 91 -3.49 -15.75 3.35
N VAL A 92 -4.26 -14.76 2.89
CA VAL A 92 -4.23 -14.27 1.50
C VAL A 92 -3.01 -13.38 1.28
N LEU A 93 -2.74 -12.47 2.22
CA LEU A 93 -1.57 -11.60 2.20
C LEU A 93 -0.29 -12.44 2.07
N GLU A 94 -0.14 -13.49 2.89
CA GLU A 94 1.00 -14.43 2.90
C GLU A 94 1.23 -15.17 1.59
N LYS A 95 0.19 -15.31 0.76
CA LYS A 95 0.24 -16.00 -0.53
C LYS A 95 0.47 -15.07 -1.71
N LEU A 96 0.45 -13.74 -1.51
CA LEU A 96 0.68 -12.80 -2.61
C LEU A 96 2.05 -13.03 -3.24
N ALA A 97 2.07 -12.97 -4.57
CA ALA A 97 3.26 -13.03 -5.38
C ALA A 97 3.44 -11.74 -6.19
N ASN A 98 4.67 -11.49 -6.65
CA ASN A 98 4.95 -10.40 -7.57
C ASN A 98 4.10 -10.53 -8.84
N GLY A 99 3.39 -9.45 -9.17
CA GLY A 99 2.52 -9.37 -10.34
C GLY A 99 1.07 -9.82 -10.10
N ASP A 100 0.73 -10.24 -8.88
CA ASP A 100 -0.68 -10.54 -8.55
C ASP A 100 -1.56 -9.30 -8.75
N LYS A 101 -2.72 -9.53 -9.37
CA LYS A 101 -3.62 -8.46 -9.79
C LYS A 101 -4.60 -8.08 -8.70
N ILE A 102 -4.73 -6.77 -8.48
CA ILE A 102 -5.83 -6.16 -7.75
C ILE A 102 -7.03 -6.09 -8.71
N LYS A 103 -7.97 -7.01 -8.56
CA LYS A 103 -9.17 -7.03 -9.42
C LYS A 103 -10.07 -5.82 -9.17
N ARG A 104 -10.22 -5.43 -7.90
CA ARG A 104 -11.04 -4.30 -7.47
C ARG A 104 -10.73 -3.92 -6.03
N ILE A 105 -10.86 -2.63 -5.71
CA ILE A 105 -10.93 -2.14 -4.32
C ILE A 105 -12.30 -1.48 -4.09
N VAL A 106 -13.00 -1.92 -3.03
CA VAL A 106 -14.31 -1.39 -2.65
C VAL A 106 -14.22 -0.73 -1.29
N ILE A 107 -14.61 0.55 -1.21
CA ILE A 107 -14.76 1.27 0.06
C ILE A 107 -16.21 1.10 0.54
N LYS A 108 -16.39 0.50 1.70
CA LYS A 108 -17.69 0.41 2.40
C LYS A 108 -17.67 1.36 3.58
N GLU A 109 -18.71 2.16 3.70
CA GLU A 109 -19.00 2.95 4.90
C GLU A 109 -19.98 2.15 5.75
N SER A 110 -19.75 2.12 7.06
CA SER A 110 -20.59 1.43 8.04
C SER A 110 -21.24 2.45 8.98
#